data_AF-A0A9D5X4S1-F1
#
_entry.id   AF-A0A9D5X4S1-F1
#
_cell.length_a   1.000
_cell.length_b   1.000
_cell.length_c   1.000
_cell.angle_alpha   90.00
_cell.angle_beta   90.00
_cell.angle_gamma   90.00
#
_symmetry.space_group_name_H-M   'P 1'
#
loop_
_entity.id
_entity.type
_entity.pdbx_description
1 polymer ?
#
loop_
_entity_poly.entity_id
_entity_poly.type
_entity_poly.pdbx_seq_one_letter_code
_entity_poly.pdbx_strand_id
1 'polypeptide(L)'
;LLSLALLSAVIVFFIRVSNVPSTDTVIADARTRAEAPAWTPGEYDADESLLLTGIEVVSRTRSTTAISSDAAQFGATGYANSVVRLTYTGNAIAATKMTKLGYANTQGWNAIGDEETQSVSYQATSGVSTTKVLDAIGDVLAKLDEKNPNEAISYSSQFSGATFTVLDAGFDREQQTCWVRMSGVSPTFYGSLTCDITASFTFDASTGTWSLDTVSPSAGLKYDYSGLVGTWKGTFVSCEASSGSPCYAGRTNPLTLTVTSAGFSRDQLVLTGTAEGVVHNHGALNTSYRWYPGDTEFKNASVSLTTSGTIGDQIQVSGVVDVTNASLDAHSASSTSLSTAQKPQLKVTFDIADNSVVAQLISTHTENGQTVTFTDTYQLSKE
;
A
#
# COMPACT_ATOMS: atom_id res chain seq x y z
N LEU A 1 36.73 7.43 104.96
CA LEU A 1 36.19 6.29 104.20
C LEU A 1 35.44 6.89 103.01
N LEU A 2 36.07 6.88 101.83
CA LEU A 2 35.56 6.18 100.62
C LEU A 2 34.12 6.60 100.26
N SER A 3 33.72 6.99 99.06
CA SER A 3 34.25 6.93 97.68
C SER A 3 33.04 7.37 96.83
N LEU A 4 33.19 8.31 95.90
CA LEU A 4 33.09 8.06 94.46
C LEU A 4 31.86 7.21 94.01
N ALA A 5 30.91 7.81 93.28
CA ALA A 5 30.27 7.20 92.10
C ALA A 5 29.41 8.20 91.32
N LEU A 6 29.93 8.64 90.16
CA LEU A 6 29.13 8.94 88.98
C LEU A 6 28.23 7.73 88.63
N LEU A 7 27.01 7.97 88.15
CA LEU A 7 26.37 7.14 87.13
C LEU A 7 25.30 7.98 86.42
N SER A 8 25.68 8.68 85.34
CA SER A 8 25.47 8.24 83.96
C SER A 8 23.99 8.24 83.56
N ALA A 9 23.55 9.35 82.98
CA ALA A 9 22.32 9.42 82.20
C ALA A 9 22.45 8.48 80.98
N VAL A 10 21.86 7.30 81.07
CA VAL A 10 21.62 6.46 79.90
C VAL A 10 20.41 7.05 79.19
N ILE A 11 20.65 7.97 78.26
CA ILE A 11 19.69 8.27 77.20
C ILE A 11 19.66 7.02 76.32
N VAL A 12 18.70 6.14 76.57
CA VAL A 12 18.36 5.07 75.64
C VAL A 12 17.78 5.75 74.41
N PHE A 13 18.60 5.89 73.37
CA PHE A 13 18.12 6.13 72.02
C PHE A 13 17.22 4.94 71.66
N PHE A 14 15.90 5.10 71.85
CA PHE A 14 14.93 4.27 71.15
C PHE A 14 15.04 4.63 69.67
N ILE A 15 15.99 4.02 68.97
CA ILE A 15 15.81 3.79 67.54
C ILE A 15 14.60 2.87 67.49
N ARG A 16 13.41 3.40 67.20
CA ARG A 16 12.33 2.56 66.72
C ARG A 16 12.88 1.92 65.46
N VAL A 17 13.35 0.68 65.56
CA VAL A 17 13.63 -0.16 64.41
C VAL A 17 12.34 -0.13 63.61
N SER A 18 12.36 0.59 62.49
CA SER A 18 11.15 0.77 61.69
C SER A 18 10.60 -0.61 61.39
N ASN A 19 9.29 -0.82 61.58
CA ASN A 19 8.69 -2.14 61.39
C ASN A 19 8.76 -2.63 59.94
N VAL A 20 9.25 -1.83 59.00
CA VAL A 20 9.45 -2.14 57.59
C VAL A 20 10.64 -1.30 57.07
N PRO A 21 11.24 -1.65 55.91
CA PRO A 21 12.27 -0.81 55.27
C PRO A 21 11.78 0.63 55.03
N SER A 22 12.73 1.58 55.01
CA SER A 22 12.42 2.98 54.69
C SER A 22 12.04 3.13 53.21
N THR A 23 11.28 4.17 52.85
CA THR A 23 10.93 4.43 51.44
C THR A 23 12.19 4.62 50.59
N ASP A 24 13.20 5.33 51.09
CA ASP A 24 14.45 5.57 50.38
C ASP A 24 15.23 4.29 50.14
N THR A 25 15.27 3.38 51.13
CA THR A 25 15.84 2.04 50.98
C THR A 25 15.13 1.27 49.87
N VAL A 26 13.79 1.28 49.86
CA VAL A 26 13.01 0.58 48.83
C VAL A 26 13.25 1.17 47.44
N ILE A 27 13.33 2.50 47.31
CA ILE A 27 13.61 3.17 46.04
C ILE A 27 15.02 2.84 45.53
N ALA A 28 16.03 2.87 46.42
CA ALA A 28 17.40 2.56 46.07
C ALA A 28 17.53 1.10 45.57
N ASP A 29 16.91 0.16 46.30
CA ASP A 29 16.92 -1.24 45.92
C ASP A 29 16.19 -1.50 44.60
N ALA A 30 15.01 -0.89 44.42
CA ALA A 30 14.25 -0.99 43.18
C ALA A 30 15.06 -0.52 41.97
N ARG A 31 15.84 0.56 42.11
CA ARG A 31 16.68 1.09 41.04
C ARG A 31 17.78 0.12 40.59
N THR A 32 18.34 -0.65 41.52
CA THR A 32 19.47 -1.53 41.23
C THR A 32 19.09 -2.98 40.95
N ARG A 33 17.91 -3.40 41.42
CA ARG A 33 17.48 -4.82 41.38
C ARG A 33 16.32 -5.07 40.43
N ALA A 34 15.53 -4.04 40.10
CA ALA A 34 14.42 -4.26 39.19
C ALA A 34 14.90 -4.36 37.75
N GLU A 35 14.45 -5.40 37.06
CA GLU A 35 14.74 -5.59 35.65
C GLU A 35 13.67 -4.90 34.79
N ALA A 36 14.07 -4.42 33.63
CA ALA A 36 13.13 -3.95 32.64
C ALA A 36 12.18 -5.10 32.22
N PRO A 37 10.91 -4.81 31.91
CA PRO A 37 10.04 -5.83 31.34
C PRO A 37 10.60 -6.34 30.01
N ALA A 38 10.51 -7.64 29.77
CA ALA A 38 10.83 -8.22 28.48
C ALA A 38 9.78 -7.76 27.45
N TRP A 39 10.18 -6.86 26.55
CA TRP A 39 9.34 -6.31 25.49
C TRP A 39 10.09 -6.36 24.18
N THR A 40 9.40 -6.77 23.12
CA THR A 40 9.91 -6.82 21.76
C THR A 40 8.96 -6.01 20.87
N PRO A 41 9.46 -5.06 20.08
CA PRO A 41 8.64 -4.36 19.08
C PRO A 41 7.98 -5.35 18.13
N GLY A 42 6.69 -5.17 17.86
CA GLY A 42 5.96 -5.85 16.81
C GLY A 42 6.22 -5.24 15.43
N GLU A 43 5.50 -5.74 14.44
CA GLU A 43 5.65 -5.40 13.03
C GLU A 43 5.47 -3.91 12.74
N TYR A 44 4.54 -3.24 13.42
CA TYR A 44 4.24 -1.82 13.21
C TYR A 44 4.83 -0.90 14.28
N ASP A 45 5.52 -1.46 15.28
CA ASP A 45 6.06 -0.72 16.42
C ASP A 45 7.40 -0.07 16.09
N ALA A 46 7.71 1.08 16.70
CA ALA A 46 9.04 1.66 16.61
C ALA A 46 10.08 0.76 17.29
N ASP A 47 11.26 0.63 16.69
CA ASP A 47 12.38 -0.07 17.33
C ASP A 47 12.98 0.80 18.43
N GLU A 48 12.84 0.35 19.68
CA GLU A 48 13.36 1.10 20.82
C GLU A 48 13.64 0.22 22.04
N SER A 49 14.13 0.85 23.11
CA SER A 49 14.40 0.22 24.39
C SER A 49 13.74 0.99 25.52
N LEU A 50 13.34 0.26 26.55
CA LEU A 50 12.66 0.81 27.71
C LEU A 50 13.65 1.18 28.81
N LEU A 51 13.67 2.45 29.21
CA LEU A 51 14.54 2.95 30.28
C LEU A 51 13.74 3.25 31.54
N LEU A 52 14.26 2.87 32.71
CA LEU A 52 13.64 3.16 33.99
C LEU A 52 13.65 4.68 34.25
N THR A 53 12.47 5.28 34.37
CA THR A 53 12.31 6.73 34.58
C THR A 53 11.49 7.10 35.81
N GLY A 54 10.71 6.16 36.37
CA GLY A 54 9.92 6.38 37.57
C GLY A 54 9.97 5.21 38.54
N ILE A 55 10.02 5.52 39.84
CA ILE A 55 9.89 4.56 40.93
C ILE A 55 8.95 5.15 41.97
N GLU A 56 7.87 4.46 42.27
CA GLU A 56 6.91 4.82 43.31
C GLU A 56 6.73 3.64 44.27
N VAL A 57 6.89 3.89 45.57
CA VAL A 57 6.65 2.87 46.61
C VAL A 57 5.17 2.84 46.94
N VAL A 58 4.47 1.80 46.49
CA VAL A 58 3.02 1.65 46.63
C VAL A 58 2.65 1.13 48.02
N SER A 59 3.38 0.12 48.52
CA SER A 59 3.14 -0.41 49.86
C SER A 59 4.39 -1.01 50.48
N ARG A 60 4.41 -1.08 51.82
CA ARG A 60 5.47 -1.70 52.62
C ARG A 60 4.81 -2.42 53.79
N THR A 61 4.95 -3.74 53.85
CA THR A 61 4.19 -4.58 54.77
C THR A 61 5.11 -5.60 55.43
N ARG A 62 4.90 -5.83 56.73
CA ARG A 62 5.57 -6.94 57.45
C ARG A 62 5.14 -8.28 56.86
N SER A 63 6.07 -9.22 56.85
CA SER A 63 5.84 -10.60 56.48
C SER A 63 6.38 -11.53 57.57
N THR A 64 5.69 -12.65 57.77
CA THR A 64 6.17 -13.72 58.66
C THR A 64 7.16 -14.65 57.96
N THR A 65 7.20 -14.61 56.62
CA THR A 65 8.11 -15.41 55.78
C THR A 65 8.91 -14.52 54.83
N ALA A 66 10.05 -15.02 54.35
CA ALA A 66 10.79 -14.43 53.25
C ALA A 66 9.94 -14.39 51.96
N ILE A 67 10.40 -13.61 50.97
CA ILE A 67 9.74 -13.49 49.66
C ILE A 67 9.67 -14.83 48.92
N SER A 68 10.70 -15.65 49.09
CA SER A 68 10.80 -17.03 48.62
C SER A 68 11.53 -17.87 49.67
N SER A 69 11.37 -19.19 49.63
CA SER A 69 11.94 -20.09 50.65
C SER A 69 13.47 -20.15 50.64
N ASP A 70 14.08 -20.03 49.47
CA ASP A 70 15.52 -20.00 49.24
C ASP A 70 16.17 -18.65 49.61
N ALA A 71 15.37 -17.57 49.66
CA ALA A 71 15.82 -16.25 50.09
C ALA A 71 15.80 -16.07 51.62
N ALA A 72 15.33 -17.05 52.39
CA ALA A 72 15.27 -16.98 53.85
C ALA A 72 16.67 -16.88 54.46
N GLN A 73 16.87 -15.96 55.41
CA GLN A 73 18.17 -15.72 56.03
C GLN A 73 18.20 -16.25 57.47
N PHE A 74 19.21 -17.06 57.78
CA PHE A 74 19.47 -17.49 59.15
C PHE A 74 19.79 -16.27 60.03
N GLY A 75 19.15 -16.19 61.21
CA GLY A 75 19.32 -15.06 62.14
C GLY A 75 18.48 -13.81 61.81
N ALA A 76 17.60 -13.85 60.81
CA ALA A 76 16.67 -12.75 60.56
C ALA A 76 15.63 -12.62 61.70
N THR A 77 15.48 -11.41 62.24
CA THR A 77 14.51 -11.07 63.29
C THR A 77 13.12 -10.69 62.74
N GLY A 78 12.98 -10.65 61.41
CA GLY A 78 11.70 -10.62 60.72
C GLY A 78 11.81 -10.28 59.24
N TYR A 79 10.70 -10.39 58.51
CA TYR A 79 10.63 -10.15 57.07
C TYR A 79 9.67 -9.01 56.74
N ALA A 80 9.86 -8.43 55.56
CA ALA A 80 8.95 -7.45 54.98
C ALA A 80 8.93 -7.57 53.46
N ASN A 81 7.82 -7.16 52.85
CA ASN A 81 7.67 -7.04 51.41
C ASN A 81 7.31 -5.60 51.08
N SER A 82 7.86 -5.09 49.99
CA SER A 82 7.48 -3.79 49.45
C SER A 82 6.98 -3.96 48.03
N VAL A 83 5.86 -3.34 47.69
CA VAL A 83 5.37 -3.28 46.32
C VAL A 83 5.74 -1.93 45.75
N VAL A 84 6.43 -1.94 44.61
CA VAL A 84 6.86 -0.76 43.87
C VAL A 84 6.20 -0.74 42.50
N ARG A 85 5.80 0.46 42.07
CA ARG A 85 5.41 0.76 40.70
C ARG A 85 6.61 1.36 40.00
N LEU A 86 7.03 0.71 38.92
CA LEU A 86 8.15 1.11 38.09
C LEU A 86 7.61 1.61 36.77
N THR A 87 8.06 2.78 36.34
CA THR A 87 7.73 3.34 35.03
C THR A 87 8.97 3.25 34.16
N TYR A 88 8.83 2.55 33.04
CA TYR A 88 9.83 2.50 32.00
C TYR A 88 9.30 3.24 30.77
N THR A 89 10.13 4.07 30.14
CA THR A 89 9.74 4.87 28.98
C THR A 89 10.72 4.68 27.84
N GLY A 90 10.17 4.43 26.66
CA GLY A 90 10.80 4.70 25.38
C GLY A 90 10.29 6.03 24.80
N ASN A 91 10.58 6.26 23.52
CA ASN A 91 10.07 7.35 22.72
C ASN A 91 8.61 7.12 22.28
N ALA A 92 8.23 5.88 21.97
CA ALA A 92 6.93 5.52 21.43
C ALA A 92 6.05 4.75 22.43
N ILE A 93 6.61 4.17 23.49
CA ILE A 93 5.89 3.38 24.48
C ILE A 93 6.28 3.71 25.94
N ALA A 94 5.34 3.55 26.85
CA ALA A 94 5.58 3.52 28.28
C ALA A 94 5.08 2.20 28.87
N ALA A 95 5.87 1.60 29.76
CA ALA A 95 5.49 0.41 30.51
C ALA A 95 5.38 0.74 32.00
N THR A 96 4.32 0.25 32.63
CA THR A 96 4.15 0.25 34.08
C THR A 96 4.29 -1.18 34.57
N LYS A 97 5.31 -1.41 35.40
CA LYS A 97 5.60 -2.71 36.02
C LYS A 97 5.36 -2.61 37.52
N MET A 98 4.52 -3.50 38.04
CA MET A 98 4.35 -3.69 39.48
C MET A 98 5.29 -4.80 39.93
N THR A 99 6.21 -4.48 40.83
CA THR A 99 7.19 -5.42 41.36
C THR A 99 7.04 -5.53 42.87
N LYS A 100 7.21 -6.74 43.40
CA LYS A 100 7.37 -6.98 44.83
C LYS A 100 8.83 -7.29 45.16
N LEU A 101 9.35 -6.61 46.19
CA LEU A 101 10.72 -6.74 46.70
C LEU A 101 10.69 -7.32 48.12
N GLY A 102 11.57 -8.30 48.37
CA GLY A 102 11.71 -8.97 49.66
C GLY A 102 12.80 -8.36 50.54
N TYR A 103 12.56 -8.37 51.86
CA TYR A 103 13.47 -7.85 52.87
C TYR A 103 13.58 -8.77 54.08
N ALA A 104 14.79 -8.93 54.62
CA ALA A 104 15.08 -9.55 55.91
C ALA A 104 15.70 -8.53 56.86
N ASN A 105 15.33 -8.58 58.14
CA ASN A 105 15.98 -7.79 59.18
C ASN A 105 17.03 -8.62 59.91
N THR A 106 18.29 -8.51 59.50
CA THR A 106 19.41 -9.25 60.12
C THR A 106 20.27 -8.35 61.01
N GLN A 107 20.50 -7.09 60.60
CA GLN A 107 21.10 -6.00 61.37
C GLN A 107 20.62 -4.65 60.81
N GLY A 108 19.32 -4.56 60.52
CA GLY A 108 18.74 -3.59 59.59
C GLY A 108 18.03 -4.30 58.44
N TRP A 109 17.18 -3.56 57.72
CA TRP A 109 16.43 -4.11 56.59
C TRP A 109 17.32 -4.24 55.36
N ASN A 110 17.58 -5.49 54.96
CA ASN A 110 18.38 -5.84 53.80
C ASN A 110 17.49 -6.50 52.74
N ALA A 111 17.70 -6.12 51.48
CA ALA A 111 17.16 -6.77 50.31
C ALA A 111 17.47 -8.28 50.30
N ILE A 112 16.47 -9.11 49.98
CA ILE A 112 16.61 -10.57 49.79
C ILE A 112 15.83 -11.05 48.57
N GLY A 113 16.27 -12.19 48.01
CA GLY A 113 15.65 -12.85 46.86
C GLY A 113 15.72 -12.04 45.58
N ASP A 114 15.12 -12.57 44.52
CA ASP A 114 14.88 -11.82 43.28
C ASP A 114 13.62 -10.97 43.39
N GLU A 115 13.44 -10.06 42.44
CA GLU A 115 12.18 -9.33 42.33
C GLU A 115 11.05 -10.26 41.85
N GLU A 116 9.84 -10.05 42.36
CA GLU A 116 8.66 -10.80 41.93
C GLU A 116 7.75 -9.87 41.11
N THR A 117 7.72 -10.05 39.78
CA THR A 117 6.83 -9.28 38.91
C THR A 117 5.38 -9.65 39.19
N GLN A 118 4.57 -8.65 39.53
CA GLN A 118 3.13 -8.81 39.81
C GLN A 118 2.29 -8.55 38.55
N SER A 119 2.62 -7.50 37.81
CA SER A 119 1.98 -7.17 36.55
C SER A 119 2.86 -6.27 35.70
N VAL A 120 2.61 -6.30 34.38
CA VAL A 120 3.14 -5.34 33.43
C VAL A 120 1.98 -4.88 32.56
N SER A 121 1.89 -3.58 32.31
CA SER A 121 0.94 -2.99 31.38
C SER A 121 1.63 -1.91 30.57
N TYR A 122 1.25 -1.79 29.30
CA TYR A 122 1.85 -0.85 28.38
C TYR A 122 0.85 0.22 27.96
N GLN A 123 1.39 1.37 27.54
CA GLN A 123 0.64 2.45 26.93
C GLN A 123 1.48 3.05 25.80
N ALA A 124 0.90 3.13 24.61
CA ALA A 124 1.50 3.86 23.51
C ALA A 124 1.54 5.36 23.82
N THR A 125 2.67 5.96 23.51
CA THR A 125 2.93 7.40 23.65
C THR A 125 3.03 8.10 22.29
N SER A 126 3.21 7.33 21.22
CA SER A 126 3.04 7.72 19.82
C SER A 126 2.29 6.63 19.05
N GLY A 127 1.85 6.95 17.82
CA GLY A 127 1.29 5.96 16.89
C GLY A 127 2.33 4.98 16.35
N VAL A 128 1.90 4.17 15.37
CA VAL A 128 2.74 3.21 14.63
C VAL A 128 3.93 3.87 13.94
N SER A 129 4.97 3.09 13.67
CA SER A 129 6.05 3.49 12.76
C SER A 129 5.55 3.48 11.32
N THR A 130 5.36 4.66 10.71
CA THR A 130 4.86 4.76 9.33
C THR A 130 5.82 4.14 8.32
N THR A 131 7.12 4.10 8.59
CA THR A 131 8.10 3.40 7.76
C THR A 131 7.84 1.90 7.79
N LYS A 132 7.64 1.31 8.97
CA LYS A 132 7.33 -0.13 9.06
C LYS A 132 5.98 -0.48 8.46
N VAL A 133 4.99 0.41 8.54
CA VAL A 133 3.71 0.25 7.82
C VAL A 133 3.93 0.17 6.31
N LEU A 134 4.82 0.99 5.74
CA LEU A 134 5.17 0.91 4.32
C LEU A 134 5.98 -0.34 3.99
N ASP A 135 6.90 -0.76 4.86
CA ASP A 135 7.67 -2.00 4.68
C ASP A 135 6.75 -3.23 4.69
N ALA A 136 5.67 -3.20 5.47
CA ALA A 136 4.63 -4.23 5.57
C ALA A 136 3.40 -3.95 4.66
N ILE A 137 3.55 -3.18 3.58
CA ILE A 137 2.42 -2.80 2.72
C ILE A 137 1.68 -4.01 2.11
N GLY A 138 2.39 -5.13 1.93
CA GLY A 138 1.78 -6.39 1.47
C GLY A 138 0.67 -6.87 2.40
N ASP A 139 0.88 -6.82 3.72
CA ASP A 139 -0.13 -7.23 4.70
C ASP A 139 -1.29 -6.24 4.79
N VAL A 140 -1.00 -4.94 4.60
CA VAL A 140 -2.03 -3.90 4.50
C VAL A 140 -2.94 -4.13 3.29
N LEU A 141 -2.38 -4.44 2.12
CA LEU A 141 -3.16 -4.73 0.92
C LEU A 141 -3.93 -6.05 1.03
N ALA A 142 -3.33 -7.07 1.64
CA ALA A 142 -4.01 -8.34 1.92
C ALA A 142 -5.22 -8.11 2.84
N LYS A 143 -5.08 -7.27 3.89
CA LYS A 143 -6.17 -6.90 4.79
C LYS A 143 -7.30 -6.15 4.09
N LEU A 144 -6.96 -5.34 3.08
CA LEU A 144 -7.94 -4.66 2.24
C LEU A 144 -8.70 -5.65 1.35
N ASP A 145 -8.02 -6.63 0.78
CA ASP A 145 -8.60 -7.67 -0.07
C ASP A 145 -9.56 -8.59 0.71
N GLU A 146 -9.24 -8.93 1.97
CA GLU A 146 -10.13 -9.70 2.86
C GLU A 146 -11.53 -9.07 2.98
N LYS A 147 -11.62 -7.74 2.96
CA LYS A 147 -12.91 -7.02 3.03
C LYS A 147 -13.64 -6.93 1.69
N ASN A 148 -12.96 -7.18 0.58
CA ASN A 148 -13.50 -7.03 -0.77
C ASN A 148 -13.32 -8.33 -1.59
N PRO A 149 -13.81 -9.49 -1.11
CA PRO A 149 -13.50 -10.79 -1.72
C PRO A 149 -14.15 -11.01 -3.10
N ASN A 150 -15.09 -10.14 -3.49
CA ASN A 150 -15.84 -10.25 -4.74
C ASN A 150 -15.28 -9.36 -5.86
N GLU A 151 -14.22 -8.59 -5.59
CA GLU A 151 -13.56 -7.81 -6.64
C GLU A 151 -12.86 -8.75 -7.63
N ALA A 152 -13.06 -8.50 -8.92
CA ALA A 152 -12.51 -9.36 -9.97
C ALA A 152 -10.97 -9.35 -9.98
N ILE A 153 -10.37 -8.23 -9.55
CA ILE A 153 -8.93 -8.06 -9.41
C ILE A 153 -8.66 -7.43 -8.05
N SER A 154 -7.83 -8.08 -7.23
CA SER A 154 -7.51 -7.62 -5.88
C SER A 154 -6.55 -6.42 -5.87
N TYR A 155 -6.55 -5.63 -4.80
CA TYR A 155 -5.59 -4.55 -4.61
C TYR A 155 -4.16 -5.08 -4.52
N SER A 156 -3.94 -6.20 -3.83
CA SER A 156 -2.61 -6.82 -3.75
C SER A 156 -2.04 -7.16 -5.12
N SER A 157 -2.88 -7.61 -6.06
CA SER A 157 -2.45 -7.87 -7.45
C SER A 157 -2.18 -6.59 -8.23
N GLN A 158 -3.09 -5.61 -8.15
CA GLN A 158 -2.99 -4.35 -8.91
C GLN A 158 -1.81 -3.47 -8.47
N PHE A 159 -1.46 -3.54 -7.20
CA PHE A 159 -0.41 -2.75 -6.57
C PHE A 159 0.82 -3.59 -6.17
N SER A 160 0.97 -4.77 -6.76
CA SER A 160 2.18 -5.57 -6.61
C SER A 160 3.39 -4.79 -7.16
N GLY A 161 4.37 -4.51 -6.30
CA GLY A 161 5.53 -3.69 -6.67
C GLY A 161 5.24 -2.20 -6.85
N ALA A 162 4.05 -1.73 -6.46
CA ALA A 162 3.73 -0.31 -6.47
C ALA A 162 4.54 0.46 -5.41
N THR A 163 4.71 1.76 -5.63
CA THR A 163 5.32 2.66 -4.65
C THR A 163 4.23 3.27 -3.77
N PHE A 164 4.39 3.15 -2.45
CA PHE A 164 3.49 3.77 -1.48
C PHE A 164 4.15 4.93 -0.74
N THR A 165 3.35 5.96 -0.47
CA THR A 165 3.76 7.14 0.29
C THR A 165 2.72 7.44 1.36
N VAL A 166 3.17 7.91 2.53
CA VAL A 166 2.28 8.35 3.59
C VAL A 166 1.78 9.75 3.25
N LEU A 167 0.45 9.90 3.24
CA LEU A 167 -0.21 11.19 3.05
C LEU A 167 -0.43 11.90 4.38
N ASP A 168 -0.88 11.15 5.39
CA ASP A 168 -1.21 11.67 6.71
C ASP A 168 -1.27 10.53 7.74
N ALA A 169 -1.17 10.84 9.02
CA ALA A 169 -1.31 9.87 10.10
C ALA A 169 -1.84 10.53 11.38
N GLY A 170 -2.64 9.79 12.14
CA GLY A 170 -3.19 10.27 13.40
C GLY A 170 -3.10 9.22 14.51
N PHE A 171 -2.93 9.69 15.73
CA PHE A 171 -2.87 8.85 16.94
C PHE A 171 -3.78 9.43 18.01
N ASP A 172 -4.71 8.61 18.49
CA ASP A 172 -5.55 8.91 19.66
C ASP A 172 -4.96 8.20 20.87
N ARG A 173 -4.37 9.00 21.77
CA ARG A 173 -3.72 8.50 22.98
C ARG A 173 -4.73 7.98 24.01
N GLU A 174 -5.93 8.52 24.06
CA GLU A 174 -6.93 8.08 25.03
C GLU A 174 -7.54 6.75 24.63
N GLN A 175 -7.82 6.59 23.33
CA GLN A 175 -8.37 5.35 22.78
C GLN A 175 -7.32 4.30 22.45
N GLN A 176 -6.03 4.68 22.41
CA GLN A 176 -4.93 3.80 22.01
C GLN A 176 -5.15 3.24 20.60
N THR A 177 -5.59 4.12 19.69
CA THR A 177 -5.82 3.82 18.27
C THR A 177 -4.95 4.71 17.40
N CYS A 178 -4.56 4.20 16.23
CA CYS A 178 -3.77 4.95 15.26
C CYS A 178 -4.31 4.69 13.85
N TRP A 179 -4.17 5.65 12.95
CA TRP A 179 -4.46 5.46 11.55
C TRP A 179 -3.35 6.08 10.70
N VAL A 180 -3.12 5.48 9.53
CA VAL A 180 -2.16 5.93 8.52
C VAL A 180 -2.87 5.96 7.18
N ARG A 181 -2.91 7.14 6.55
CA ARG A 181 -3.43 7.32 5.20
C ARG A 181 -2.26 7.31 4.22
N MET A 182 -2.36 6.50 3.18
CA MET A 182 -1.31 6.27 2.20
C MET A 182 -1.84 6.41 0.77
N SER A 183 -0.96 6.76 -0.16
CA SER A 183 -1.22 6.72 -1.60
C SER A 183 -0.27 5.75 -2.26
N GLY A 184 -0.81 4.79 -3.00
CA GLY A 184 -0.06 3.82 -3.79
C GLY A 184 -0.15 4.16 -5.27
N VAL A 185 0.98 4.13 -5.97
CA VAL A 185 1.05 4.33 -7.42
C VAL A 185 1.68 3.10 -8.07
N SER A 186 0.90 2.43 -8.90
CA SER A 186 1.30 1.29 -9.72
C SER A 186 1.50 1.74 -11.16
N PRO A 187 2.70 1.59 -11.76
CA PRO A 187 2.90 1.86 -13.17
C PRO A 187 2.15 0.81 -14.00
N THR A 188 1.46 1.25 -15.05
CA THR A 188 0.69 0.36 -15.93
C THR A 188 1.06 0.58 -17.38
N PHE A 189 0.65 -0.36 -18.25
CA PHE A 189 0.81 -0.21 -19.70
C PHE A 189 0.18 1.09 -20.23
N TYR A 190 -0.96 1.49 -19.67
CA TYR A 190 -1.69 2.70 -20.09
C TYR A 190 -1.25 3.98 -19.37
N GLY A 191 -0.33 3.92 -18.41
CA GLY A 191 0.16 5.07 -17.65
C GLY A 191 0.37 4.71 -16.20
N SER A 192 -0.62 4.98 -15.35
CA SER A 192 -0.56 4.55 -13.95
C SER A 192 -1.94 4.30 -13.34
N LEU A 193 -1.95 3.54 -12.26
CA LEU A 193 -3.08 3.30 -11.39
C LEU A 193 -2.73 3.80 -9.98
N THR A 194 -3.59 4.62 -9.40
CA THR A 194 -3.40 5.18 -8.06
C THR A 194 -4.54 4.78 -7.13
N CYS A 195 -4.20 4.40 -5.90
CA CYS A 195 -5.16 4.23 -4.81
C CYS A 195 -4.79 5.11 -3.62
N ASP A 196 -5.79 5.58 -2.89
CA ASP A 196 -5.60 6.15 -1.56
C ASP A 196 -6.28 5.20 -0.55
N ILE A 197 -5.56 4.76 0.47
CA ILE A 197 -6.06 3.83 1.49
C ILE A 197 -5.80 4.38 2.89
N THR A 198 -6.64 4.00 3.85
CA THR A 198 -6.44 4.27 5.27
C THR A 198 -6.37 2.94 6.01
N ALA A 199 -5.25 2.71 6.68
CA ALA A 199 -5.03 1.59 7.60
C ALA A 199 -5.23 2.09 9.04
N SER A 200 -5.99 1.35 9.82
CA SER A 200 -6.27 1.61 11.24
C SER A 200 -5.65 0.52 12.10
N PHE A 201 -5.14 0.92 13.25
CA PHE A 201 -4.37 0.09 14.18
C PHE A 201 -4.89 0.25 15.60
N THR A 202 -4.82 -0.83 16.36
CA THR A 202 -5.14 -0.87 17.79
C THR A 202 -3.93 -1.34 18.59
N PHE A 203 -3.70 -0.72 19.73
CA PHE A 203 -2.59 -1.08 20.61
C PHE A 203 -3.03 -2.05 21.70
N ASP A 204 -2.32 -3.16 21.84
CA ASP A 204 -2.56 -4.14 22.90
C ASP A 204 -1.71 -3.77 24.13
N ALA A 205 -2.37 -3.33 25.21
CA ALA A 205 -1.73 -2.95 26.45
C ALA A 205 -1.08 -4.12 27.23
N SER A 206 -1.38 -5.37 26.87
CA SER A 206 -0.80 -6.56 27.50
C SER A 206 0.54 -6.96 26.87
N THR A 207 0.69 -6.77 25.56
CA THR A 207 1.92 -7.06 24.81
C THR A 207 2.77 -5.82 24.56
N GLY A 208 2.16 -4.65 24.56
CA GLY A 208 2.80 -3.38 24.22
C GLY A 208 3.03 -3.22 22.72
N THR A 209 2.16 -3.77 21.87
CA THR A 209 2.36 -3.78 20.42
C THR A 209 1.14 -3.27 19.66
N TRP A 210 1.38 -2.58 18.55
CA TRP A 210 0.35 -2.22 17.58
C TRP A 210 -0.04 -3.40 16.69
N SER A 211 -1.33 -3.52 16.37
CA SER A 211 -1.86 -4.51 15.44
C SER A 211 -2.72 -3.86 14.37
N LEU A 212 -2.62 -4.37 13.13
CA LEU A 212 -3.46 -3.90 12.02
C LEU A 212 -4.90 -4.39 12.22
N ASP A 213 -5.82 -3.45 12.41
CA ASP A 213 -7.23 -3.74 12.67
C ASP A 213 -8.03 -3.76 11.37
N THR A 214 -8.06 -2.63 10.66
CA THR A 214 -8.87 -2.47 9.46
C THR A 214 -8.16 -1.66 8.39
N VAL A 215 -8.45 -1.95 7.12
CA VAL A 215 -8.02 -1.15 5.98
C VAL A 215 -9.24 -0.81 5.13
N SER A 216 -9.27 0.39 4.57
CA SER A 216 -10.35 0.86 3.70
C SER A 216 -9.83 1.81 2.63
N PRO A 217 -10.44 1.81 1.42
CA PRO A 217 -10.12 2.80 0.41
C PRO A 217 -10.66 4.17 0.85
N SER A 218 -9.83 5.20 0.75
CA SER A 218 -10.24 6.58 1.02
C SER A 218 -11.03 7.20 -0.15
N ALA A 219 -10.81 6.68 -1.35
CA ALA A 219 -11.47 7.10 -2.59
C ALA A 219 -11.45 5.95 -3.60
N GLY A 220 -12.20 6.08 -4.70
CA GLY A 220 -12.09 5.16 -5.82
C GLY A 220 -10.70 5.21 -6.47
N LEU A 221 -10.37 4.15 -7.21
CA LEU A 221 -9.14 4.07 -8.00
C LEU A 221 -9.07 5.22 -9.01
N LYS A 222 -7.88 5.80 -9.17
CA LYS A 222 -7.60 6.85 -10.15
C LYS A 222 -6.71 6.26 -11.24
N TYR A 223 -7.15 6.37 -12.48
CA TYR A 223 -6.45 5.86 -13.64
C TYR A 223 -5.86 7.03 -14.44
N ASP A 224 -4.58 6.93 -14.79
CA ASP A 224 -3.91 7.82 -15.73
C ASP A 224 -3.65 7.08 -17.03
N TYR A 225 -4.22 7.59 -18.13
CA TYR A 225 -4.12 7.03 -19.48
C TYR A 225 -3.05 7.73 -20.33
N SER A 226 -2.17 8.53 -19.72
CA SER A 226 -1.08 9.23 -20.41
C SER A 226 -0.14 8.30 -21.18
N GLY A 227 -0.02 7.04 -20.75
CA GLY A 227 0.73 5.99 -21.45
C GLY A 227 0.13 5.60 -22.80
N LEU A 228 -1.14 5.92 -23.09
CA LEU A 228 -1.74 5.72 -24.41
C LEU A 228 -1.37 6.82 -25.42
N VAL A 229 -0.98 8.01 -24.93
CA VAL A 229 -0.57 9.16 -25.76
C VAL A 229 0.79 8.88 -26.42
N GLY A 230 0.91 9.19 -27.70
CA GLY A 230 2.11 8.96 -28.50
C GLY A 230 1.80 8.35 -29.88
N THR A 231 2.87 8.04 -30.61
CA THR A 231 2.78 7.44 -31.95
C THR A 231 2.89 5.92 -31.84
N TRP A 232 1.94 5.24 -32.46
CA TRP A 232 1.85 3.79 -32.53
C TRP A 232 2.00 3.34 -33.99
N LYS A 233 3.09 2.63 -34.28
CA LYS A 233 3.41 2.13 -35.62
C LYS A 233 2.91 0.71 -35.79
N GLY A 234 2.14 0.48 -36.85
CA GLY A 234 1.58 -0.81 -37.20
C GLY A 234 2.55 -1.67 -38.00
N THR A 235 2.69 -2.91 -37.58
CA THR A 235 3.21 -4.00 -38.41
C THR A 235 2.02 -4.77 -38.96
N PHE A 236 1.92 -4.87 -40.28
CA PHE A 236 0.83 -5.58 -40.95
C PHE A 236 0.83 -7.07 -40.58
N VAL A 237 -0.34 -7.60 -40.21
CA VAL A 237 -0.55 -9.01 -39.85
C VAL A 237 -1.33 -9.73 -40.93
N SER A 238 -2.52 -9.23 -41.27
CA SER A 238 -3.42 -9.86 -42.24
C SER A 238 -4.39 -8.84 -42.86
N CYS A 239 -4.97 -9.23 -44.00
CA CYS A 239 -6.14 -8.57 -44.58
C CYS A 239 -7.20 -9.64 -44.83
N GLU A 240 -8.41 -9.41 -44.33
CA GLU A 240 -9.58 -10.23 -44.60
C GLU A 240 -10.54 -9.44 -45.48
N ALA A 241 -11.14 -10.10 -46.48
CA ALA A 241 -12.17 -9.52 -47.31
C ALA A 241 -13.44 -10.36 -47.24
N SER A 242 -14.60 -9.73 -47.12
CA SER A 242 -15.89 -10.44 -47.12
C SER A 242 -16.20 -11.16 -48.44
N SER A 243 -15.48 -10.83 -49.52
CA SER A 243 -15.50 -11.52 -50.81
C SER A 243 -14.64 -12.80 -50.85
N GLY A 244 -13.79 -13.03 -49.83
CA GLY A 244 -12.80 -14.10 -49.79
C GLY A 244 -11.46 -13.78 -50.49
N SER A 245 -11.40 -12.69 -51.28
CA SER A 245 -10.18 -12.28 -52.00
C SER A 245 -9.63 -10.96 -51.44
N PRO A 246 -8.56 -10.98 -50.62
CA PRO A 246 -8.02 -9.79 -49.93
C PRO A 246 -7.21 -8.86 -50.84
N CYS A 247 -7.12 -7.58 -50.44
CA CYS A 247 -6.18 -6.62 -51.01
C CYS A 247 -5.14 -6.23 -49.95
N TYR A 248 -3.87 -6.48 -50.20
CA TYR A 248 -2.78 -6.28 -49.23
C TYR A 248 -2.15 -4.88 -49.29
N ALA A 249 -2.87 -3.87 -49.76
CA ALA A 249 -2.35 -2.51 -49.91
C ALA A 249 -1.90 -1.91 -48.56
N GLY A 250 -2.64 -2.19 -47.49
CA GLY A 250 -2.26 -1.83 -46.11
C GLY A 250 -0.92 -2.39 -45.64
N ARG A 251 -0.38 -3.45 -46.28
CA ARG A 251 0.98 -3.93 -45.98
C ARG A 251 2.07 -2.97 -46.46
N THR A 252 1.83 -2.23 -47.54
CA THR A 252 2.83 -1.34 -48.14
C THR A 252 2.91 -0.02 -47.37
N ASN A 253 1.76 0.49 -46.94
CA ASN A 253 1.65 1.67 -46.08
C ASN A 253 0.87 1.29 -44.80
N PRO A 254 1.56 0.72 -43.80
CA PRO A 254 0.92 0.26 -42.58
C PRO A 254 0.27 1.37 -41.78
N LEU A 255 -0.73 0.99 -40.98
CA LEU A 255 -1.41 1.90 -40.07
C LEU A 255 -0.40 2.58 -39.13
N THR A 256 -0.44 3.91 -39.06
CA THR A 256 0.19 4.68 -37.99
C THR A 256 -0.90 5.44 -37.25
N LEU A 257 -0.96 5.30 -35.93
CA LEU A 257 -1.91 6.01 -35.07
C LEU A 257 -1.14 6.93 -34.13
N THR A 258 -1.37 8.24 -34.23
CA THR A 258 -0.83 9.23 -33.30
C THR A 258 -1.93 9.66 -32.35
N VAL A 259 -1.87 9.22 -31.10
CA VAL A 259 -2.79 9.64 -30.04
C VAL A 259 -2.25 10.92 -29.41
N THR A 260 -3.04 12.00 -29.49
CA THR A 260 -2.69 13.32 -28.95
C THR A 260 -3.31 13.58 -27.58
N SER A 261 -4.44 12.95 -27.28
CA SER A 261 -5.04 12.99 -25.95
C SER A 261 -5.78 11.70 -25.63
N ALA A 262 -5.77 11.35 -24.35
CA ALA A 262 -6.51 10.24 -23.77
C ALA A 262 -7.20 10.76 -22.50
N GLY A 263 -8.53 10.73 -22.47
CA GLY A 263 -9.29 11.25 -21.33
C GLY A 263 -10.75 10.86 -21.35
N PHE A 264 -11.44 11.04 -20.23
CA PHE A 264 -12.86 10.68 -20.13
C PHE A 264 -13.75 11.81 -20.64
N SER A 265 -14.73 11.43 -21.45
CA SER A 265 -15.90 12.24 -21.74
C SER A 265 -17.12 11.50 -21.22
N ARG A 266 -17.72 12.02 -20.14
CA ARG A 266 -18.71 11.28 -19.33
C ARG A 266 -18.08 9.98 -18.83
N ASP A 267 -18.62 8.84 -19.23
CA ASP A 267 -18.22 7.51 -18.74
C ASP A 267 -17.40 6.71 -19.77
N GLN A 268 -16.94 7.35 -20.84
CA GLN A 268 -16.14 6.70 -21.88
C GLN A 268 -14.75 7.33 -21.96
N LEU A 269 -13.72 6.49 -22.01
CA LEU A 269 -12.39 6.93 -22.40
C LEU A 269 -12.42 7.26 -23.89
N VAL A 270 -11.94 8.45 -24.22
CA VAL A 270 -11.84 8.99 -25.57
C VAL A 270 -10.38 9.21 -25.90
N LEU A 271 -9.93 8.62 -27.01
CA LEU A 271 -8.64 8.89 -27.62
C LEU A 271 -8.85 9.78 -28.84
N THR A 272 -8.15 10.90 -28.91
CA THR A 272 -8.17 11.77 -30.10
C THR A 272 -6.79 11.91 -30.70
N GLY A 273 -6.72 12.07 -32.01
CA GLY A 273 -5.46 12.28 -32.71
C GLY A 273 -5.59 12.08 -34.21
N THR A 274 -4.55 11.52 -34.82
CA THR A 274 -4.51 11.29 -36.26
C THR A 274 -4.14 9.85 -36.61
N ALA A 275 -4.57 9.41 -37.79
CA ALA A 275 -4.18 8.13 -38.37
C ALA A 275 -3.65 8.31 -39.80
N GLU A 276 -2.79 7.38 -40.18
CA GLU A 276 -2.30 7.18 -41.55
C GLU A 276 -2.49 5.72 -41.93
N GLY A 277 -2.76 5.41 -43.20
CA GLY A 277 -2.96 4.03 -43.66
C GLY A 277 -3.56 3.97 -45.06
N VAL A 278 -4.25 2.88 -45.37
CA VAL A 278 -4.90 2.66 -46.68
C VAL A 278 -6.40 2.43 -46.51
N VAL A 279 -7.20 3.10 -47.34
CA VAL A 279 -8.63 2.81 -47.51
C VAL A 279 -8.83 1.97 -48.77
N HIS A 280 -9.56 0.87 -48.65
CA HIS A 280 -10.00 0.08 -49.79
C HIS A 280 -11.34 0.58 -50.32
N ASN A 281 -11.35 1.20 -51.50
CA ASN A 281 -12.57 1.72 -52.14
C ASN A 281 -12.86 1.01 -53.46
N HIS A 282 -13.08 -0.29 -53.39
CA HIS A 282 -13.43 -1.10 -54.56
C HIS A 282 -14.32 -2.29 -54.17
N GLY A 283 -15.02 -2.84 -55.16
CA GLY A 283 -15.87 -4.01 -55.01
C GLY A 283 -15.12 -5.33 -54.84
N ALA A 284 -15.83 -6.44 -55.04
CA ALA A 284 -15.31 -7.79 -54.82
C ALA A 284 -14.21 -8.11 -55.84
N LEU A 285 -13.14 -8.74 -55.34
CA LEU A 285 -12.03 -9.19 -56.16
C LEU A 285 -12.17 -10.67 -56.49
N ASN A 286 -11.67 -11.07 -57.65
CA ASN A 286 -11.61 -12.47 -58.08
C ASN A 286 -10.31 -13.18 -57.64
N THR A 287 -9.32 -12.41 -57.20
CA THR A 287 -8.03 -12.88 -56.70
C THR A 287 -7.45 -11.84 -55.74
N SER A 288 -6.38 -12.17 -55.03
CA SER A 288 -5.73 -11.25 -54.11
C SER A 288 -4.81 -10.27 -54.84
N TYR A 289 -4.77 -9.02 -54.39
CA TYR A 289 -3.91 -7.98 -54.98
C TYR A 289 -2.96 -7.38 -53.92
N ARG A 290 -1.85 -6.80 -54.38
CA ARG A 290 -1.01 -5.94 -53.53
C ARG A 290 -1.53 -4.51 -53.47
N TRP A 291 -2.06 -4.03 -54.59
CA TRP A 291 -2.72 -2.74 -54.78
C TRP A 291 -3.77 -2.95 -55.87
N TYR A 292 -4.91 -2.31 -55.75
CA TYR A 292 -6.00 -2.37 -56.71
C TYR A 292 -6.56 -0.96 -56.98
N PRO A 293 -7.02 -0.65 -58.21
CA PRO A 293 -7.66 0.63 -58.46
C PRO A 293 -8.84 0.91 -57.51
N GLY A 294 -8.75 2.02 -56.78
CA GLY A 294 -9.66 2.38 -55.69
C GLY A 294 -8.99 2.39 -54.32
N ASP A 295 -7.86 1.71 -54.15
CA ASP A 295 -7.05 1.87 -52.94
C ASP A 295 -6.46 3.28 -52.85
N THR A 296 -6.54 3.88 -51.67
CA THR A 296 -6.05 5.24 -51.42
C THR A 296 -5.30 5.29 -50.11
N GLU A 297 -4.06 5.74 -50.14
CA GLU A 297 -3.31 6.07 -48.93
C GLU A 297 -3.85 7.38 -48.34
N PHE A 298 -4.02 7.43 -47.03
CA PHE A 298 -4.36 8.65 -46.30
C PHE A 298 -3.30 8.97 -45.25
N LYS A 299 -3.04 10.25 -45.04
CA LYS A 299 -2.17 10.77 -43.97
C LYS A 299 -2.85 11.87 -43.20
N ASN A 300 -2.56 11.95 -41.90
CA ASN A 300 -3.12 12.94 -40.98
C ASN A 300 -4.66 12.97 -40.95
N ALA A 301 -5.32 11.82 -41.15
CA ALA A 301 -6.76 11.74 -41.00
C ALA A 301 -7.14 11.85 -39.52
N SER A 302 -8.15 12.65 -39.19
CA SER A 302 -8.54 12.86 -37.79
C SER A 302 -9.27 11.62 -37.26
N VAL A 303 -8.98 11.24 -36.01
CA VAL A 303 -9.66 10.12 -35.33
C VAL A 303 -10.15 10.54 -33.96
N SER A 304 -11.33 10.01 -33.60
CA SER A 304 -11.87 10.05 -32.24
C SER A 304 -12.38 8.66 -31.91
N LEU A 305 -11.64 7.95 -31.06
CA LEU A 305 -11.92 6.57 -30.67
C LEU A 305 -12.49 6.57 -29.26
N THR A 306 -13.60 5.87 -29.04
CA THR A 306 -14.26 5.79 -27.74
C THR A 306 -14.31 4.35 -27.24
N THR A 307 -14.26 4.14 -25.93
CA THR A 307 -14.35 2.80 -25.37
C THR A 307 -15.66 2.09 -25.72
N SER A 308 -15.54 0.82 -26.10
CA SER A 308 -16.66 -0.11 -26.20
C SER A 308 -16.69 -1.02 -24.98
N GLY A 309 -17.67 -0.82 -24.09
CA GLY A 309 -17.83 -1.63 -22.88
C GLY A 309 -16.95 -1.17 -21.71
N THR A 310 -16.78 -2.07 -20.74
CA THR A 310 -16.04 -1.83 -19.50
C THR A 310 -14.54 -1.98 -19.73
N ILE A 311 -13.73 -1.08 -19.14
CA ILE A 311 -12.28 -1.23 -19.10
C ILE A 311 -11.93 -2.29 -18.06
N GLY A 312 -11.25 -3.35 -18.48
CA GLY A 312 -10.73 -4.41 -17.61
C GLY A 312 -9.27 -4.70 -17.97
N ASP A 313 -8.93 -5.97 -18.19
CA ASP A 313 -7.61 -6.39 -18.69
C ASP A 313 -7.33 -5.91 -20.13
N GLN A 314 -8.37 -5.46 -20.83
CA GLN A 314 -8.28 -4.84 -22.15
C GLN A 314 -8.96 -3.48 -22.16
N ILE A 315 -8.37 -2.55 -22.92
CA ILE A 315 -9.00 -1.30 -23.31
C ILE A 315 -9.33 -1.42 -24.80
N GLN A 316 -10.62 -1.53 -25.12
CA GLN A 316 -11.11 -1.60 -26.49
C GLN A 316 -11.72 -0.26 -26.88
N VAL A 317 -11.16 0.40 -27.89
CA VAL A 317 -11.68 1.67 -28.44
C VAL A 317 -11.99 1.53 -29.92
N SER A 318 -13.01 2.24 -30.38
CA SER A 318 -13.35 2.27 -31.79
C SER A 318 -13.94 3.61 -32.21
N GLY A 319 -13.83 3.92 -33.50
CA GLY A 319 -14.39 5.14 -34.08
C GLY A 319 -14.18 5.24 -35.58
N VAL A 320 -14.70 6.33 -36.13
CA VAL A 320 -14.52 6.68 -37.54
C VAL A 320 -13.17 7.36 -37.73
N VAL A 321 -12.48 7.02 -38.83
CA VAL A 321 -11.38 7.81 -39.38
C VAL A 321 -11.95 8.84 -40.34
N ASP A 322 -11.81 10.12 -40.01
CA ASP A 322 -12.25 11.23 -40.84
C ASP A 322 -11.15 11.63 -41.84
N VAL A 323 -11.32 11.18 -43.08
CA VAL A 323 -10.40 11.44 -44.19
C VAL A 323 -10.71 12.75 -44.92
N THR A 324 -11.72 13.52 -44.51
CA THR A 324 -12.16 14.74 -45.22
C THR A 324 -11.05 15.77 -45.37
N ASN A 325 -10.19 15.92 -44.36
CA ASN A 325 -9.06 16.85 -44.34
C ASN A 325 -7.70 16.14 -44.38
N ALA A 326 -7.69 14.85 -44.73
CA ALA A 326 -6.46 14.07 -44.83
C ALA A 326 -5.72 14.37 -46.15
N SER A 327 -4.41 14.16 -46.17
CA SER A 327 -3.65 14.08 -47.42
C SER A 327 -3.91 12.71 -48.06
N LEU A 328 -4.37 12.69 -49.31
CA LEU A 328 -4.72 11.46 -50.02
C LEU A 328 -3.76 11.21 -51.19
N ASP A 329 -3.24 9.99 -51.31
CA ASP A 329 -2.44 9.55 -52.45
C ASP A 329 -3.06 8.29 -53.07
N ALA A 330 -3.55 8.42 -54.30
CA ALA A 330 -4.16 7.32 -55.04
C ALA A 330 -3.08 6.60 -55.86
N HIS A 331 -2.80 5.34 -55.50
CA HIS A 331 -1.75 4.54 -56.13
C HIS A 331 -2.15 3.92 -57.50
N SER A 332 -3.23 4.40 -58.13
CA SER A 332 -3.66 3.93 -59.46
C SER A 332 -4.16 5.07 -60.35
N ALA A 333 -4.01 4.91 -61.68
CA ALA A 333 -4.47 5.83 -62.71
C ALA A 333 -6.02 5.90 -62.87
N SER A 334 -6.79 5.35 -61.94
CA SER A 334 -8.25 5.45 -61.93
C SER A 334 -8.70 6.79 -61.36
N SER A 335 -9.51 7.51 -62.13
CA SER A 335 -10.08 8.82 -61.78
C SER A 335 -11.21 8.78 -60.75
N THR A 336 -11.50 7.61 -60.15
CA THR A 336 -12.42 7.51 -59.02
C THR A 336 -11.70 7.94 -57.74
N SER A 337 -11.63 9.26 -57.54
CA SER A 337 -11.26 9.86 -56.26
C SER A 337 -12.05 9.20 -55.14
N LEU A 338 -11.39 8.89 -54.02
CA LEU A 338 -12.08 8.50 -52.79
C LEU A 338 -13.21 9.51 -52.53
N SER A 339 -14.46 9.05 -52.44
CA SER A 339 -15.54 9.96 -52.11
C SER A 339 -15.38 10.37 -50.64
N THR A 340 -15.50 11.66 -50.34
CA THR A 340 -15.44 12.19 -48.95
C THR A 340 -16.52 11.62 -48.02
N ALA A 341 -17.44 10.81 -48.55
CA ALA A 341 -18.44 10.07 -47.79
C ALA A 341 -17.91 8.76 -47.16
N GLN A 342 -16.76 8.23 -47.63
CA GLN A 342 -16.24 6.96 -47.13
C GLN A 342 -15.48 7.18 -45.81
N LYS A 343 -15.91 6.47 -44.77
CA LYS A 343 -15.51 6.69 -43.38
C LYS A 343 -15.04 5.36 -42.77
N PRO A 344 -13.77 4.97 -43.01
CA PRO A 344 -13.27 3.70 -42.49
C PRO A 344 -13.38 3.68 -40.96
N GLN A 345 -13.63 2.49 -40.42
CA GLN A 345 -13.67 2.30 -38.98
C GLN A 345 -12.28 1.87 -38.50
N LEU A 346 -11.83 2.47 -37.42
CA LEU A 346 -10.64 2.03 -36.70
C LEU A 346 -11.07 1.42 -35.37
N LYS A 347 -10.62 0.21 -35.10
CA LYS A 347 -10.73 -0.45 -33.79
C LYS A 347 -9.33 -0.68 -33.26
N VAL A 348 -9.11 -0.41 -31.98
CA VAL A 348 -7.83 -0.65 -31.31
C VAL A 348 -8.11 -1.33 -29.98
N THR A 349 -7.41 -2.43 -29.74
CA THR A 349 -7.43 -3.17 -28.48
C THR A 349 -6.05 -3.06 -27.86
N PHE A 350 -5.97 -2.44 -26.69
CA PHE A 350 -4.79 -2.48 -25.83
C PHE A 350 -4.99 -3.60 -24.82
N ASP A 351 -4.17 -4.64 -24.91
CA ASP A 351 -4.15 -5.76 -23.97
C ASP A 351 -3.10 -5.49 -22.88
N ILE A 352 -3.57 -5.35 -21.64
CA ILE A 352 -2.74 -4.97 -20.50
C ILE A 352 -1.98 -6.19 -19.96
N ALA A 353 -2.54 -7.39 -20.07
CA ALA A 353 -1.90 -8.60 -19.58
C ALA A 353 -0.68 -8.96 -20.44
N ASP A 354 -0.82 -8.83 -21.76
CA ASP A 354 0.23 -9.20 -22.72
C ASP A 354 1.09 -8.01 -23.18
N ASN A 355 0.81 -6.79 -22.67
CA ASN A 355 1.42 -5.54 -23.14
C ASN A 355 1.40 -5.41 -24.68
N SER A 356 0.29 -5.81 -25.29
CA SER A 356 0.16 -5.89 -26.75
C SER A 356 -0.95 -4.97 -27.24
N VAL A 357 -0.80 -4.46 -28.46
CA VAL A 357 -1.79 -3.55 -29.06
C VAL A 357 -2.12 -4.03 -30.47
N VAL A 358 -3.39 -4.33 -30.71
CA VAL A 358 -3.88 -4.75 -32.03
C VAL A 358 -4.83 -3.71 -32.57
N ALA A 359 -4.67 -3.35 -33.84
CA ALA A 359 -5.56 -2.45 -34.52
C ALA A 359 -6.17 -3.09 -35.76
N GLN A 360 -7.42 -2.77 -36.02
CA GLN A 360 -8.14 -3.17 -37.23
C GLN A 360 -8.65 -1.93 -37.95
N LEU A 361 -8.20 -1.74 -39.18
CA LEU A 361 -8.70 -0.71 -40.09
C LEU A 361 -9.68 -1.35 -41.06
N ILE A 362 -10.92 -0.91 -41.01
CA ILE A 362 -12.04 -1.52 -41.71
C ILE A 362 -12.56 -0.56 -42.77
N SER A 363 -12.42 -0.96 -44.03
CA SER A 363 -12.95 -0.24 -45.19
C SER A 363 -14.18 -0.96 -45.74
N THR A 364 -15.23 -0.20 -46.05
CA THR A 364 -16.43 -0.75 -46.69
C THR A 364 -16.69 -0.05 -48.02
N HIS A 365 -17.07 -0.82 -49.03
CA HIS A 365 -17.44 -0.31 -50.34
C HIS A 365 -18.75 -0.94 -50.78
N THR A 366 -19.70 -0.11 -51.21
CA THR A 366 -21.00 -0.57 -51.71
C THR A 366 -21.19 -0.16 -53.16
N GLU A 367 -21.39 -1.12 -54.03
CA GLU A 367 -21.66 -0.91 -55.45
C GLU A 367 -22.78 -1.87 -55.89
N ASN A 368 -23.75 -1.38 -56.67
CA ASN A 368 -24.86 -2.19 -57.20
C ASN A 368 -25.62 -3.02 -56.13
N GLY A 369 -25.73 -2.48 -54.91
CA GLY A 369 -26.39 -3.14 -53.78
C GLY A 369 -25.57 -4.24 -53.10
N GLN A 370 -24.35 -4.52 -53.55
CA GLN A 370 -23.40 -5.41 -52.88
C GLN A 370 -22.41 -4.61 -52.04
N THR A 371 -22.14 -5.06 -50.81
CA THR A 371 -21.16 -4.44 -49.93
C THR A 371 -19.99 -5.38 -49.70
N VAL A 372 -18.78 -4.89 -49.89
CA VAL A 372 -17.53 -5.58 -49.58
C VAL A 372 -16.87 -4.88 -48.41
N THR A 373 -16.40 -5.67 -47.44
CA THR A 373 -15.65 -5.19 -46.28
C THR A 373 -14.24 -5.74 -46.34
N PHE A 374 -13.26 -4.87 -46.20
CA PHE A 374 -11.86 -5.19 -46.02
C PHE A 374 -11.44 -4.85 -44.60
N THR A 375 -10.80 -5.79 -43.90
CA THR A 375 -10.30 -5.62 -42.55
C THR A 375 -8.80 -5.88 -42.54
N ASP A 376 -8.02 -4.81 -42.50
CA ASP A 376 -6.58 -4.91 -42.27
C ASP A 376 -6.31 -4.98 -40.77
N THR A 377 -5.51 -5.96 -40.35
CA THR A 377 -5.09 -6.15 -38.95
C THR A 377 -3.61 -5.81 -38.80
N TYR A 378 -3.29 -5.04 -37.78
CA TYR A 378 -1.95 -4.58 -37.45
C TYR A 378 -1.61 -4.87 -36.00
N GLN A 379 -0.37 -5.30 -35.76
CA GLN A 379 0.24 -5.24 -34.43
C GLN A 379 0.87 -3.86 -34.26
N LEU A 380 0.40 -3.08 -33.30
CA LEU A 380 0.96 -1.76 -33.01
C LEU A 380 2.09 -1.86 -31.99
N SER A 381 3.11 -1.02 -32.19
CA SER A 381 4.21 -0.81 -31.26
C SER A 381 4.38 0.70 -31.04
N LYS A 382 4.65 1.09 -29.79
CA LYS A 382 4.87 2.51 -29.45
C LYS A 382 6.26 2.94 -29.87
N GLU A 383 6.38 4.11 -30.50
CA GLU A 383 7.65 4.73 -30.89
C GLU A 383 8.38 5.41 -29.73
#